data_AF-A0A1F4HYN1-F1
#
_entry.id   AF-A0A1F4HYN1-F1
#
_cell.length_a   1.000
_cell.length_b   1.000
_cell.length_c   1.000
_cell.angle_alpha   90.00
_cell.angle_beta   90.00
_cell.angle_gamma   90.00
#
_symmetry.space_group_name_H-M   'P 1'
#
loop_
_entity.id
_entity.type
_entity.pdbx_description
1 polymer ?
#
loop_
_entity_poly.entity_id
_entity_poly.type
_entity_poly.pdbx_seq_one_letter_code
_entity_poly.pdbx_strand_id
1 'polypeptide(L)'
;MTARADWLLERGRNREALALLPAGDDDADALRLRRAIALHRLHEPQAAVLAADLQARFAAARKRGETGHAREEARLALDVLAQPGRALALARENWAQQQEPADAVLLLRAALAAGRPADALPLRDWAHDPAAIDQRLAADWHRVRK
;
A
#
# COMPACT_ATOMS: atom_id res chain seq x y z
N MET A 1 0.13 -9.24 13.53
CA MET A 1 1.07 -8.12 13.72
C MET A 1 0.88 -7.01 12.69
N THR A 2 0.70 -7.35 11.41
CA THR A 2 0.45 -6.40 10.31
C THR A 2 -0.71 -5.42 10.58
N ALA A 3 -1.87 -5.89 11.03
CA ALA A 3 -3.03 -5.01 11.31
C ALA A 3 -2.75 -3.94 12.38
N ARG A 4 -2.02 -4.30 13.44
CA ARG A 4 -1.62 -3.36 14.51
C ARG A 4 -0.58 -2.35 14.00
N ALA A 5 0.36 -2.80 13.17
CA ALA A 5 1.34 -1.91 12.54
C ALA A 5 0.67 -0.94 11.55
N ASP A 6 -0.27 -1.41 10.72
CA ASP A 6 -1.05 -0.57 9.80
C ASP A 6 -1.82 0.51 10.58
N TRP A 7 -2.49 0.15 11.69
CA TRP A 7 -3.20 1.11 12.55
C TRP A 7 -2.27 2.20 13.15
N LEU A 8 -1.03 1.84 13.51
CA LEU A 8 -0.03 2.78 14.03
C LEU A 8 0.49 3.70 12.92
N LEU A 9 0.78 3.14 11.74
CA LEU A 9 1.23 3.89 10.56
C LEU A 9 0.17 4.89 10.10
N GLU A 10 -1.11 4.53 10.10
CA GLU A 10 -2.20 5.43 9.75
C GLU A 10 -2.29 6.67 10.65
N ARG A 11 -1.84 6.55 11.90
CA ARG A 11 -1.80 7.65 12.88
C ARG A 11 -0.46 8.39 12.91
N GLY A 12 0.46 8.08 12.00
CA GLY A 12 1.80 8.65 12.00
C GLY A 12 2.68 8.21 13.18
N ARG A 13 2.27 7.19 13.95
CA ARG A 13 3.02 6.63 15.10
C ARG A 13 4.13 5.70 14.60
N ASN A 14 5.00 6.21 13.72
CA ASN A 14 5.95 5.43 12.93
C ASN A 14 6.99 4.71 13.81
N ARG A 15 7.49 5.36 14.89
CA ARG A 15 8.45 4.75 15.82
C ARG A 15 7.86 3.53 16.54
N GLU A 16 6.60 3.61 16.93
CA GLU A 16 5.92 2.51 17.61
C GLU A 16 5.59 1.37 16.66
N ALA A 17 5.22 1.70 15.41
CA ALA A 17 5.08 0.69 14.37
C ALA A 17 6.41 -0.03 14.13
N LEU A 18 7.53 0.70 14.06
CA LEU A 18 8.86 0.12 13.89
C LEU A 18 9.26 -0.78 15.06
N ALA A 19 8.98 -0.38 16.30
CA ALA A 19 9.29 -1.18 17.50
C ALA A 19 8.48 -2.49 17.58
N LEU A 20 7.29 -2.54 16.97
CA LEU A 20 6.45 -3.73 16.91
C LEU A 20 6.92 -4.75 15.86
N LEU A 21 7.64 -4.28 14.84
CA LEU A 21 7.97 -5.08 13.66
C LEU A 21 9.31 -5.80 13.85
N PRO A 22 9.37 -7.13 13.60
CA PRO A 22 10.61 -7.87 13.67
C PRO A 22 11.62 -7.38 12.63
N ALA A 23 12.88 -7.75 12.87
CA ALA A 23 14.02 -7.38 12.06
C ALA A 23 14.75 -8.57 11.43
N GLY A 24 14.05 -9.69 11.24
CA GLY A 24 14.63 -10.96 10.85
C GLY A 24 14.69 -11.18 9.34
N ASP A 25 15.66 -12.02 8.94
CA ASP A 25 15.89 -12.36 7.53
C ASP A 25 14.83 -13.30 6.91
N ASP A 26 13.99 -13.92 7.75
CA ASP A 26 12.88 -14.79 7.34
C ASP A 26 11.51 -14.12 7.47
N ASP A 27 11.47 -12.81 7.76
CA ASP A 27 10.21 -12.09 7.91
C ASP A 27 9.41 -12.08 6.61
N ALA A 28 8.09 -12.32 6.73
CA ALA A 28 7.14 -12.23 5.63
C ALA A 28 7.20 -10.83 4.97
N ASP A 29 7.08 -10.78 3.65
CA ASP A 29 7.19 -9.54 2.86
C ASP A 29 6.22 -8.45 3.34
N ALA A 30 5.03 -8.84 3.81
CA ALA A 30 4.07 -7.92 4.39
C ALA A 30 4.62 -7.17 5.62
N LEU A 31 5.34 -7.85 6.52
CA LEU A 31 5.95 -7.24 7.71
C LEU A 31 7.14 -6.35 7.33
N ARG A 32 8.01 -6.85 6.46
CA ARG A 32 9.15 -6.07 5.90
C ARG A 32 8.69 -4.78 5.25
N LEU A 33 7.61 -4.85 4.48
CA LEU A 33 7.04 -3.68 3.84
C LEU A 33 6.56 -2.63 4.85
N ARG A 34 5.84 -3.03 5.91
CA ARG A 34 5.43 -2.07 6.96
C ARG A 34 6.64 -1.46 7.66
N ARG A 35 7.72 -2.23 7.82
CA ARG A 35 8.97 -1.74 8.40
C ARG A 35 9.65 -0.72 7.48
N ALA A 36 9.73 -1.01 6.18
CA ALA A 36 10.24 -0.09 5.17
C ALA A 36 9.44 1.23 5.15
N ILE A 37 8.10 1.16 5.22
CA ILE A 37 7.23 2.35 5.31
C ILE A 37 7.52 3.14 6.60
N ALA A 38 7.61 2.47 7.75
CA ALA A 38 7.90 3.13 9.02
C ALA A 38 9.26 3.87 8.98
N LEU A 39 10.30 3.19 8.50
CA LEU A 39 11.65 3.75 8.34
C LEU A 39 11.67 4.91 7.35
N HIS A 40 10.99 4.78 6.20
CA HIS A 40 10.92 5.83 5.20
C HIS A 40 10.31 7.12 5.77
N ARG A 41 9.20 7.00 6.51
CA ARG A 41 8.53 8.13 7.17
C ARG A 41 9.30 8.71 8.35
N LEU A 42 10.28 7.98 8.88
CA LEU A 42 11.23 8.45 9.89
C LEU A 42 12.51 9.02 9.26
N HIS A 43 12.62 9.02 7.93
CA HIS A 43 13.81 9.42 7.18
C HIS A 43 15.07 8.60 7.52
N GLU A 44 14.86 7.33 7.84
CA GLU A 44 15.94 6.42 8.20
C GLU A 44 16.55 5.77 6.94
N PRO A 45 17.89 5.72 6.79
CA PRO A 45 18.54 5.23 5.58
C PRO A 45 18.29 3.75 5.29
N GLN A 46 17.98 2.95 6.32
CA GLN A 46 17.64 1.52 6.20
C GLN A 46 16.37 1.30 5.36
N ALA A 47 15.52 2.33 5.19
CA ALA A 47 14.36 2.26 4.32
C ALA A 47 14.76 1.92 2.87
N ALA A 48 15.84 2.51 2.36
CA ALA A 48 16.31 2.28 1.00
C ALA A 48 16.81 0.84 0.80
N VAL A 49 17.49 0.30 1.80
CA VAL A 49 18.00 -1.09 1.79
C VAL A 49 16.83 -2.08 1.74
N LEU A 50 15.84 -1.90 2.63
CA LEU A 50 14.65 -2.77 2.65
C LEU A 50 13.81 -2.61 1.38
N ALA A 51 13.71 -1.41 0.83
CA ALA A 51 12.98 -1.18 -0.42
C ALA A 51 13.64 -1.93 -1.59
N ALA A 52 14.97 -1.89 -1.70
CA ALA A 52 15.71 -2.61 -2.73
C ALA A 52 15.55 -4.14 -2.60
N ASP A 53 15.62 -4.68 -1.37
CA ASP A 53 15.37 -6.11 -1.11
C ASP A 53 13.95 -6.52 -1.54
N LEU A 54 12.93 -5.76 -1.11
CA LEU A 54 11.54 -6.02 -1.50
C LEU A 54 11.36 -5.96 -3.02
N GLN A 55 11.97 -5.00 -3.71
CA GLN A 55 11.92 -4.93 -5.17
C GLN A 55 12.54 -6.17 -5.82
N ALA A 56 13.69 -6.63 -5.32
CA ALA A 56 14.35 -7.83 -5.84
C ALA A 56 13.50 -9.09 -5.60
N ARG A 57 12.89 -9.21 -4.42
CA ARG A 57 11.98 -10.32 -4.06
C ARG A 57 10.76 -10.37 -4.98
N PHE A 58 10.07 -9.23 -5.16
CA PHE A 58 8.90 -9.17 -6.04
C PHE A 58 9.26 -9.44 -7.51
N ALA A 59 10.41 -8.93 -7.98
CA ALA A 59 10.89 -9.24 -9.32
C ALA A 59 11.20 -10.74 -9.50
N ALA A 60 11.76 -11.39 -8.48
CA ALA A 60 12.02 -12.83 -8.49
C ALA A 60 10.72 -13.65 -8.47
N ALA A 61 9.75 -13.28 -7.63
CA ALA A 61 8.43 -13.89 -7.57
C ALA A 61 7.73 -13.83 -8.94
N ARG A 62 7.74 -12.65 -9.58
CA ARG A 62 7.17 -12.48 -10.93
C ARG A 62 7.82 -13.36 -11.98
N LYS A 63 9.16 -13.53 -11.92
CA LYS A 63 9.88 -14.44 -12.82
C LYS A 63 9.49 -15.91 -12.64
N ARG A 64 9.08 -16.29 -11.43
CA ARG A 64 8.55 -17.64 -11.13
C ARG A 64 7.07 -17.80 -11.49
N GLY A 65 6.41 -16.73 -11.96
CA GLY A 65 4.98 -16.73 -12.25
C GLY A 65 4.11 -16.67 -11.00
N GLU A 66 4.68 -16.32 -9.84
CA GLU A 66 3.91 -16.10 -8.61
C GLU A 66 3.04 -14.85 -8.77
N THR A 67 1.77 -14.98 -8.39
CA THR A 67 0.78 -13.90 -8.38
C THR A 67 0.37 -13.60 -6.95
N GLY A 68 -0.19 -12.41 -6.69
CA GLY A 68 -0.71 -12.05 -5.36
C GLY A 68 0.12 -11.01 -4.59
N HIS A 69 1.25 -10.55 -5.13
CA HIS A 69 2.06 -9.47 -4.51
C HIS A 69 1.67 -8.06 -4.96
N ALA A 70 0.64 -7.91 -5.80
CA ALA A 70 0.28 -6.62 -6.40
C ALA A 70 -0.08 -5.56 -5.34
N ARG A 71 -0.75 -5.96 -4.25
CA ARG A 71 -1.03 -5.08 -3.09
C ARG A 71 0.25 -4.57 -2.44
N GLU A 72 1.16 -5.47 -2.08
CA GLU A 72 2.44 -5.14 -1.44
C GLU A 72 3.31 -4.28 -2.35
N GLU A 73 3.41 -4.62 -3.64
CA GLU A 73 4.15 -3.84 -4.63
C GLU A 73 3.56 -2.44 -4.82
N ALA A 74 2.23 -2.31 -4.88
CA ALA A 74 1.55 -1.02 -5.00
C ALA A 74 1.84 -0.13 -3.78
N ARG A 75 1.78 -0.70 -2.58
CA ARG A 75 2.14 0.00 -1.34
C ARG A 75 3.61 0.42 -1.33
N LEU A 76 4.54 -0.45 -1.73
CA LEU A 76 5.96 -0.09 -1.81
C LEU A 76 6.17 1.08 -2.79
N ALA A 77 5.58 0.99 -3.99
CA ALA A 77 5.66 2.02 -5.01
C ALA A 77 5.10 3.36 -4.51
N LEU A 78 3.99 3.35 -3.77
CA LEU A 78 3.34 4.55 -3.27
C LEU A 78 4.04 5.16 -2.06
N ASP A 79 4.24 4.35 -1.02
CA ASP A 79 4.57 4.81 0.33
C ASP A 79 6.08 4.94 0.59
N VAL A 80 6.92 4.41 -0.31
CA VAL A 80 8.38 4.40 -0.13
C VAL A 80 9.12 4.92 -1.36
N LEU A 81 8.72 4.47 -2.56
CA LEU A 81 9.45 4.79 -3.80
C LEU A 81 8.99 6.10 -4.47
N ALA A 82 7.90 6.71 -4.00
CA ALA A 82 7.28 7.89 -4.61
C ALA A 82 6.98 7.71 -6.12
N GLN A 83 6.49 6.53 -6.49
CA GLN A 83 6.13 6.15 -7.87
C GLN A 83 4.61 5.98 -8.03
N PRO A 84 3.82 7.07 -7.99
CA PRO A 84 2.36 6.97 -7.93
C PRO A 84 1.74 6.35 -9.18
N GLY A 85 2.29 6.58 -10.37
CA GLY A 85 1.81 5.94 -11.60
C GLY A 85 1.96 4.41 -11.59
N ARG A 86 3.11 3.92 -11.09
CA ARG A 86 3.33 2.47 -10.89
C ARG A 86 2.40 1.92 -9.81
N ALA A 87 2.27 2.62 -8.70
CA ALA A 87 1.37 2.23 -7.62
C ALA A 87 -0.08 2.10 -8.10
N LEU A 88 -0.54 3.03 -8.94
CA LEU A 88 -1.89 2.99 -9.51
C LEU A 88 -2.09 1.78 -10.42
N ALA A 89 -1.14 1.47 -11.29
CA ALA A 89 -1.22 0.31 -12.17
C ALA A 89 -1.35 -1.00 -11.36
N LEU A 90 -0.49 -1.17 -10.35
CA LEU A 90 -0.50 -2.33 -9.46
C LEU A 90 -1.75 -2.39 -8.57
N ALA A 91 -2.23 -1.25 -8.07
CA ALA A 91 -3.45 -1.20 -7.26
C ALA A 91 -4.68 -1.60 -8.09
N ARG A 92 -4.72 -1.25 -9.38
CA ARG A 92 -5.79 -1.68 -10.30
C ARG A 92 -5.72 -3.18 -10.58
N GLU A 93 -4.53 -3.72 -10.82
CA GLU A 93 -4.33 -5.16 -10.96
C GLU A 93 -4.82 -5.92 -9.73
N ASN A 94 -4.41 -5.45 -8.55
CA ASN A 94 -4.83 -6.06 -7.29
C ASN A 94 -6.35 -5.94 -7.06
N TRP A 95 -6.94 -4.77 -7.35
CA TRP A 95 -8.38 -4.54 -7.25
C TRP A 95 -9.18 -5.49 -8.14
N ALA A 96 -8.68 -5.80 -9.34
CA ALA A 96 -9.35 -6.75 -10.23
C ALA A 96 -9.41 -8.18 -9.68
N GLN A 97 -8.58 -8.53 -8.69
CA GLN A 97 -8.46 -9.89 -8.15
C GLN A 97 -9.09 -10.04 -6.75
N GLN A 98 -8.84 -9.10 -5.83
CA GLN A 98 -9.15 -9.29 -4.41
C GLN A 98 -10.39 -8.51 -3.93
N GLN A 99 -10.57 -7.27 -4.38
CA GLN A 99 -11.68 -6.38 -4.00
C GLN A 99 -11.91 -6.24 -2.48
N GLU A 100 -10.84 -6.28 -1.67
CA GLU A 100 -10.97 -6.08 -0.22
C GLU A 100 -11.00 -4.58 0.14
N PRO A 101 -11.57 -4.19 1.30
CA PRO A 101 -11.61 -2.78 1.72
C PRO A 101 -10.24 -2.08 1.74
N ALA A 102 -9.18 -2.81 2.12
CA ALA A 102 -7.82 -2.28 2.11
C ALA A 102 -7.30 -1.97 0.69
N ASP A 103 -7.81 -2.66 -0.34
CA ASP A 103 -7.47 -2.44 -1.74
C ASP A 103 -8.18 -1.22 -2.30
N ALA A 104 -9.43 -1.01 -1.90
CA ALA A 104 -10.18 0.20 -2.24
C ALA A 104 -9.43 1.44 -1.73
N VAL A 105 -8.97 1.40 -0.47
CA VAL A 105 -8.17 2.48 0.13
C VAL A 105 -6.87 2.69 -0.64
N LEU A 106 -6.16 1.61 -0.99
CA LEU A 106 -4.91 1.71 -1.75
C LEU A 106 -5.13 2.26 -3.16
N LEU A 107 -6.17 1.81 -3.87
CA LEU A 107 -6.53 2.28 -5.20
C LEU A 107 -6.85 3.77 -5.19
N LEU A 108 -7.69 4.24 -4.25
CA LEU A 108 -8.02 5.66 -4.11
C LEU A 108 -6.77 6.49 -3.85
N ARG A 109 -5.94 6.09 -2.88
CA ARG A 109 -4.70 6.81 -2.53
C ARG A 109 -3.75 6.89 -3.73
N ALA A 110 -3.56 5.79 -4.46
CA ALA A 110 -2.70 5.76 -5.63
C ALA A 110 -3.24 6.62 -6.78
N ALA A 111 -4.55 6.57 -7.03
CA ALA A 111 -5.22 7.38 -8.05
C ALA A 111 -5.05 8.88 -7.77
N LEU A 112 -5.23 9.30 -6.52
CA LEU A 112 -5.04 10.69 -6.11
C LEU A 112 -3.58 11.13 -6.22
N ALA A 113 -2.64 10.31 -5.73
CA ALA A 113 -1.21 10.61 -5.82
C ALA A 113 -0.71 10.68 -7.26
N ALA A 114 -1.33 9.93 -8.18
CA ALA A 114 -1.02 9.96 -9.60
C ALA A 114 -1.72 11.12 -10.36
N GLY A 115 -2.51 11.94 -9.67
CA GLY A 115 -3.30 13.00 -10.31
C GLY A 115 -4.42 12.46 -11.22
N ARG A 116 -4.85 11.22 -11.02
CA ARG A 116 -5.85 10.50 -11.82
C ARG A 116 -7.02 10.02 -10.95
N PRO A 117 -7.76 10.92 -10.27
CA PRO A 117 -8.86 10.52 -9.38
C PRO A 117 -9.93 9.66 -10.09
N ALA A 118 -10.15 9.89 -11.39
CA ALA A 118 -11.10 9.12 -12.20
C ALA A 118 -10.76 7.62 -12.27
N ASP A 119 -9.50 7.22 -12.11
CA ASP A 119 -9.11 5.80 -12.10
C ASP A 119 -9.62 5.05 -10.86
N ALA A 120 -10.11 5.75 -9.82
CA ALA A 120 -10.77 5.16 -8.65
C ALA A 120 -12.30 5.04 -8.79
N LEU A 121 -12.89 5.44 -9.93
CA LEU A 121 -14.33 5.30 -10.19
C LEU A 121 -14.88 3.86 -10.07
N PRO A 122 -14.15 2.77 -10.40
CA PRO A 122 -14.64 1.40 -10.22
C PRO A 122 -15.04 1.06 -8.78
N LEU A 123 -14.60 1.83 -7.78
CA LEU A 123 -15.03 1.65 -6.39
C LEU A 123 -16.52 1.96 -6.17
N ARG A 124 -17.17 2.69 -7.09
CA ARG A 124 -18.63 2.93 -7.06
C ARG A 124 -19.44 1.68 -7.33
N ASP A 125 -18.91 0.78 -8.15
CA ASP A 125 -19.58 -0.47 -8.51
C ASP A 125 -19.51 -1.47 -7.35
N TRP A 126 -18.48 -1.35 -6.52
CA TRP A 126 -18.32 -2.15 -5.31
C TRP A 126 -19.22 -1.67 -4.17
N ALA A 127 -19.38 -0.36 -4.00
CA ALA A 127 -20.26 0.18 -2.97
C ALA A 127 -20.86 1.53 -3.38
N HIS A 128 -22.16 1.68 -3.13
CA HIS A 128 -22.84 2.96 -3.32
C HIS A 128 -22.22 4.07 -2.45
N ASP A 129 -21.82 3.72 -1.22
CA ASP A 129 -21.01 4.56 -0.34
C ASP A 129 -19.78 3.79 0.15
N PRO A 130 -18.64 3.87 -0.56
CA PRO A 130 -17.41 3.21 -0.12
C PRO A 130 -16.92 3.70 1.25
N ALA A 131 -17.22 4.95 1.63
CA ALA A 131 -16.85 5.51 2.92
C ALA A 131 -17.63 4.88 4.09
N ALA A 132 -18.81 4.30 3.83
CA ALA A 132 -19.55 3.52 4.82
C ALA A 132 -18.92 2.14 5.08
N ILE A 133 -18.14 1.60 4.12
CA ILE A 133 -17.43 0.33 4.30
C ILE A 133 -16.08 0.54 4.99
N ASP A 134 -15.35 1.59 4.61
CA ASP A 134 -14.06 1.91 5.22
C ASP A 134 -13.89 3.41 5.43
N GLN A 135 -13.80 3.82 6.70
CA GLN A 135 -13.71 5.23 7.09
C GLN A 135 -12.48 5.93 6.49
N ARG A 136 -11.41 5.20 6.14
CA ARG A 136 -10.21 5.78 5.53
C ARG A 136 -10.50 6.37 4.14
N LEU A 137 -11.59 5.94 3.49
CA LEU A 137 -12.04 6.50 2.21
C LEU A 137 -12.76 7.84 2.38
N ALA A 138 -13.39 8.09 3.54
CA ALA A 138 -14.26 9.25 3.76
C ALA A 138 -13.56 10.59 3.51
N ALA A 139 -12.29 10.69 3.92
CA ALA A 139 -11.52 11.93 3.81
C ALA A 139 -11.34 12.37 2.36
N ASP A 140 -11.16 11.44 1.42
CA ASP A 140 -10.74 11.74 0.06
C ASP A 140 -11.77 11.34 -1.02
N TRP A 141 -12.81 10.58 -0.67
CA TRP A 141 -13.80 10.09 -1.65
C TRP A 141 -14.50 11.22 -2.41
N HIS A 142 -14.71 12.37 -1.75
CA HIS A 142 -15.29 13.56 -2.38
C HIS A 142 -14.47 14.07 -3.59
N ARG A 143 -13.17 13.78 -3.66
CA ARG A 143 -12.25 14.21 -4.73
C ARG A 143 -12.40 13.38 -6.01
N VAL A 144 -13.07 12.23 -5.95
CA VAL A 144 -13.42 11.37 -7.09
C VAL A 144 -14.84 11.68 -7.62
N ARG A 145 -15.63 12.47 -6.88
CA ARG A 145 -17.03 12.79 -7.22
C ARG A 145 -17.20 14.05 -8.07
N LYS A 146 -16.15 14.83 -8.28
CA LYS A 146 -16.14 16.01 -9.18
C LYS A 146 -15.88 15.58 -10.61
#